data_AF-A0A1R0GXS0-F1
#
_entry.id   AF-A0A1R0GXS0-F1
#
_cell.length_a   1.000
_cell.length_b   1.000
_cell.length_c   1.000
_cell.angle_alpha   90.00
_cell.angle_beta   90.00
_cell.angle_gamma   90.00
#
_symmetry.space_group_name_H-M   'P 1'
#
loop_
_entity.id
_entity.type
_entity.pdbx_description
1 polymer ?
#
loop_
_entity_poly.entity_id
_entity_poly.type
_entity_poly.pdbx_seq_one_letter_code
_entity_poly.pdbx_strand_id
1 'polypeptide(L)'
;MNELLFECYNVPSVSYGISSLWSYYYNSEDCNNLEDAIIIDSGNFSTHLIPVFEGKFQLKHAKSSMIRDHMYFAQDYRQELDDSLEKSHLEKSDHIIQFPFQFSSAPEMTEEELERQAEKKREHSKKLSEITARIRNEKLEKKELDLIEFQEILNYAETDNLSLFESKLKEYGFENKQELIAEIKKNESSIKKARDKDLGIVSVEHKETPAFDLIEIPDDQLSPEDLKEKRKQKLMKANIEARERIRAAKLEEERKKEEEINRDNELKQNNFAFWLEQIKNKRKDILDKMSQKEAIKNELSNRKSHASQLRMKSIAGLASQDSNPTQNGGSRKKKDADSDDDFGLDDSDWNIYLDISKEDFEAEDNLEAELIQVNEILLQNDPDFLLNIDENSRREIEDSLFYKYISGTQKPILENPAVPQSISSIRYGGDQLSNDIDIKSLSEFEKKKLAAEIESETLKEIKARSYQIHLNVERIRVPEILFEPMIIGVDQSGITEVIENLWKLFPVGSSAKRNVFITGCGFSKVPGLDSRLYKDLTPILPVETPLSIKLARDLSDDGWRGAAKWSRNFSSSPETKSLFESVSVTRKTYEEFGGEYLKEHLFSNLYHNQKN
;
A
#
# COMPACT_ATOMS: atom_id res chain seq x y z
N MET A 1 -18.84 -37.19 37.21
CA MET A 1 -19.48 -37.86 36.06
C MET A 1 -20.50 -38.89 36.51
N ASN A 2 -20.14 -39.88 37.35
CA ASN A 2 -21.09 -40.86 37.91
C ASN A 2 -22.36 -40.21 38.48
N GLU A 3 -22.22 -39.22 39.36
CA GLU A 3 -23.32 -38.43 39.95
C GLU A 3 -24.34 -37.94 38.92
N LEU A 4 -23.89 -37.22 37.88
CA LEU A 4 -24.74 -36.75 36.78
C LEU A 4 -25.50 -37.90 36.10
N LEU A 5 -24.82 -39.03 35.84
CA LEU A 5 -25.41 -40.17 35.14
C LEU A 5 -26.42 -40.95 36.01
N PHE A 6 -26.13 -41.14 37.30
CA PHE A 6 -27.02 -41.88 38.20
C PHE A 6 -28.16 -41.02 38.75
N GLU A 7 -27.93 -39.75 39.13
CA GLU A 7 -28.98 -38.91 39.73
C GLU A 7 -29.85 -38.19 38.69
N CYS A 8 -29.26 -37.64 37.62
CA CYS A 8 -30.03 -36.88 36.62
C CYS A 8 -30.57 -37.77 35.50
N TYR A 9 -29.85 -38.82 35.12
CA TYR A 9 -30.24 -39.70 33.99
C TYR A 9 -30.68 -41.12 34.40
N ASN A 10 -30.60 -41.48 35.69
CA ASN A 10 -31.05 -42.78 36.23
C ASN A 10 -30.53 -44.01 35.45
N VAL A 11 -29.28 -43.96 34.98
CA VAL A 11 -28.70 -45.09 34.22
C VAL A 11 -28.54 -46.35 35.09
N PRO A 12 -28.74 -47.56 34.55
CA PRO A 12 -28.65 -48.79 35.35
C PRO A 12 -27.21 -49.16 35.74
N SER A 13 -26.26 -48.89 34.84
CA SER A 13 -24.82 -49.12 35.04
C SER A 13 -23.99 -48.27 34.08
N VAL A 14 -22.72 -48.04 34.43
CA VAL A 14 -21.75 -47.30 33.62
C VAL A 14 -20.41 -48.05 33.63
N SER A 15 -19.74 -48.13 32.48
CA SER A 15 -18.36 -48.58 32.37
C SER A 15 -17.56 -47.51 31.62
N TYR A 16 -16.31 -47.30 32.01
CA TYR A 16 -15.44 -46.25 31.46
C TYR A 16 -14.18 -46.87 30.89
N GLY A 17 -13.87 -46.55 29.63
CA GLY A 17 -12.64 -46.98 28.99
C GLY A 17 -12.06 -45.93 28.05
N ILE A 18 -10.83 -46.15 27.63
CA ILE A 18 -10.06 -45.21 26.82
C ILE A 18 -10.15 -45.59 25.34
N SER A 19 -10.52 -44.60 24.52
CA SER A 19 -10.84 -44.74 23.09
C SER A 19 -9.73 -45.39 22.26
N SER A 20 -8.46 -45.16 22.61
CA SER A 20 -7.31 -45.68 21.85
C SER A 20 -7.07 -47.17 22.04
N LEU A 21 -7.30 -47.72 23.25
CA LEU A 21 -7.27 -49.17 23.42
C LEU A 21 -8.48 -49.84 22.75
N TRP A 22 -9.64 -49.19 22.76
CA TRP A 22 -10.78 -49.69 21.99
C TRP A 22 -10.51 -49.67 20.47
N SER A 23 -9.83 -48.63 19.96
CA SER A 23 -9.37 -48.58 18.57
C SER A 23 -8.42 -49.72 18.23
N TYR A 24 -7.43 -49.98 19.09
CA TYR A 24 -6.53 -51.12 18.94
C TYR A 24 -7.29 -52.46 18.96
N TYR A 25 -8.14 -52.67 19.96
CA TYR A 25 -9.02 -53.85 20.08
C TYR A 25 -9.99 -54.04 18.90
N TYR A 26 -10.40 -52.96 18.23
CA TYR A 26 -11.19 -53.07 17.00
C TYR A 26 -10.37 -53.65 15.85
N ASN A 27 -9.11 -53.18 15.72
CA ASN A 27 -8.17 -53.52 14.66
C ASN A 27 -7.42 -54.84 14.86
N SER A 28 -7.29 -55.34 16.10
CA SER A 28 -6.72 -56.66 16.43
C SER A 28 -7.55 -57.83 15.90
N GLU A 29 -6.87 -58.86 15.43
CA GLU A 29 -7.48 -60.08 14.87
C GLU A 29 -7.97 -61.04 15.97
N ASP A 30 -7.14 -61.37 16.95
CA ASP A 30 -7.58 -62.00 18.19
C ASP A 30 -8.00 -60.93 19.21
N CYS A 31 -9.16 -61.14 19.82
CA CYS A 31 -9.76 -60.27 20.84
C CYS A 31 -9.50 -60.75 22.27
N ASN A 32 -8.95 -61.96 22.45
CA ASN A 32 -8.64 -62.56 23.74
C ASN A 32 -7.14 -62.50 24.08
N ASN A 33 -6.29 -62.30 23.07
CA ASN A 33 -4.83 -62.24 23.22
C ASN A 33 -4.27 -61.08 22.38
N LEU A 34 -4.15 -59.89 22.97
CA LEU A 34 -3.60 -58.70 22.31
C LEU A 34 -2.06 -58.78 22.31
N GLU A 35 -1.42 -58.48 21.19
CA GLU A 35 0.05 -58.41 21.08
C GLU A 35 0.62 -57.24 21.91
N ASP A 36 1.86 -57.38 22.41
CA ASP A 36 2.61 -56.24 22.92
C ASP A 36 2.81 -55.20 21.81
N ALA A 37 2.52 -53.93 22.10
CA ALA A 37 2.64 -52.80 21.17
C ALA A 37 2.82 -51.46 21.90
N ILE A 38 3.33 -50.44 21.20
CA ILE A 38 3.15 -49.04 21.62
C ILE A 38 2.05 -48.40 20.77
N ILE A 39 1.02 -47.87 21.44
CA ILE A 39 -0.07 -47.15 20.80
C ILE A 39 0.21 -45.65 20.83
N ILE A 40 0.25 -45.04 19.65
CA ILE A 40 0.35 -43.59 19.43
C ILE A 40 -1.06 -43.07 19.15
N ASP A 41 -1.74 -42.60 20.17
CA ASP A 41 -3.03 -41.92 20.04
C ASP A 41 -2.82 -40.42 19.97
N SER A 42 -2.53 -39.90 18.77
CA SER A 42 -2.70 -38.46 18.54
C SER A 42 -4.18 -38.16 18.40
N GLY A 43 -4.87 -38.10 19.54
CA GLY A 43 -6.19 -37.51 19.59
C GLY A 43 -6.10 -36.03 19.19
N ASN A 44 -7.23 -35.41 18.83
CA ASN A 44 -7.26 -33.95 18.58
C ASN A 44 -6.61 -33.17 19.73
N PHE A 45 -6.72 -33.72 20.94
CA PHE A 45 -6.36 -33.09 22.20
C PHE A 45 -4.88 -33.28 22.57
N SER A 46 -4.25 -34.39 22.26
CA SER A 46 -2.91 -34.66 22.81
C SER A 46 -2.39 -35.93 22.19
N THR A 47 -1.10 -35.97 21.88
CA THR A 47 -0.47 -37.23 21.53
C THR A 47 -0.21 -38.04 22.79
N HIS A 48 -0.77 -39.23 22.80
CA HIS A 48 -0.72 -40.20 23.89
C HIS A 48 0.15 -41.37 23.44
N LEU A 49 1.22 -41.64 24.17
CA LEU A 49 2.05 -42.82 23.98
C LEU A 49 1.69 -43.84 25.06
N ILE A 50 0.92 -44.84 24.66
CA ILE A 50 0.36 -45.87 25.53
C ILE A 50 1.14 -47.18 25.28
N PRO A 51 2.08 -47.56 26.17
CA PRO A 51 2.67 -48.90 26.12
C PRO A 51 1.62 -49.95 26.49
N VAL A 52 1.47 -50.98 25.66
CA VAL A 52 0.67 -52.16 25.95
C VAL A 52 1.61 -53.33 26.22
N PHE A 53 1.70 -53.69 27.50
CA PHE A 53 2.30 -54.91 28.02
C PHE A 53 1.36 -55.45 29.09
N GLU A 54 0.80 -56.64 28.89
CA GLU A 54 -0.18 -57.28 29.81
C GLU A 54 -1.41 -56.41 30.22
N GLY A 55 -1.64 -55.24 29.58
CA GLY A 55 -2.90 -54.49 29.59
C GLY A 55 -3.10 -53.35 30.61
N LYS A 56 -2.10 -52.50 30.93
CA LYS A 56 -2.25 -51.36 31.90
C LYS A 56 -1.56 -50.04 31.47
N PHE A 57 -2.19 -48.87 31.71
CA PHE A 57 -1.85 -47.54 31.11
C PHE A 57 -2.67 -46.32 31.70
N GLN A 58 -2.31 -45.04 31.38
CA GLN A 58 -2.91 -43.73 31.84
C GLN A 58 -2.56 -42.53 30.87
N LEU A 59 -3.34 -41.40 30.65
CA LEU A 59 -2.95 -40.12 29.91
C LEU A 59 -4.01 -38.90 29.79
N LYS A 60 -3.65 -37.65 29.30
CA LYS A 60 -4.46 -36.34 29.13
C LYS A 60 -3.80 -35.20 28.22
N HIS A 61 -4.32 -34.02 27.72
CA HIS A 61 -5.59 -33.46 27.07
C HIS A 61 -5.56 -31.91 26.60
N ALA A 62 -5.62 -31.48 25.29
CA ALA A 62 -5.86 -30.10 24.66
C ALA A 62 -6.07 -29.91 23.06
N LYS A 63 -7.25 -29.52 22.49
CA LYS A 63 -7.72 -29.69 21.05
C LYS A 63 -7.17 -28.83 19.86
N SER A 64 -7.09 -29.35 18.59
CA SER A 64 -7.04 -28.57 17.30
C SER A 64 -7.57 -29.29 16.00
N SER A 65 -7.71 -28.59 14.84
CA SER A 65 -8.22 -29.16 13.56
C SER A 65 -7.70 -28.63 12.20
N MET A 66 -7.22 -27.39 12.04
CA MET A 66 -6.80 -26.81 10.73
C MET A 66 -5.60 -27.54 10.08
N ILE A 67 -4.89 -28.33 10.88
CA ILE A 67 -3.62 -28.99 10.56
C ILE A 67 -3.79 -30.12 9.51
N ARG A 68 -4.99 -30.72 9.39
CA ARG A 68 -5.19 -31.98 8.65
C ARG A 68 -4.99 -31.86 7.13
N ASP A 69 -5.52 -30.79 6.54
CA ASP A 69 -5.78 -30.75 5.10
C ASP A 69 -4.69 -29.98 4.32
N HIS A 70 -3.81 -29.26 5.04
CA HIS A 70 -2.77 -28.40 4.47
C HIS A 70 -1.35 -28.77 4.91
N MET A 71 -1.16 -29.48 6.03
CA MET A 71 0.17 -29.77 6.60
C MET A 71 0.63 -31.20 6.27
N TYR A 72 1.93 -31.50 6.37
CA TYR A 72 2.51 -32.84 6.18
C TYR A 72 3.81 -33.00 6.97
N PHE A 73 4.16 -34.23 7.34
CA PHE A 73 5.42 -34.53 8.03
C PHE A 73 6.57 -34.62 7.02
N ALA A 74 7.49 -33.67 7.10
CA ALA A 74 8.77 -33.70 6.40
C ALA A 74 9.55 -34.98 6.74
N GLN A 75 10.14 -35.62 5.73
CA GLN A 75 10.99 -36.80 5.96
C GLN A 75 12.37 -36.41 6.47
N ASP A 76 12.90 -35.26 6.04
CA ASP A 76 14.12 -34.67 6.61
C ASP A 76 13.89 -33.19 6.84
N TYR A 77 13.37 -32.86 8.03
CA TYR A 77 12.88 -31.51 8.35
C TYR A 77 13.93 -30.41 8.13
N ARG A 78 15.22 -30.69 8.32
CA ARG A 78 16.27 -29.68 8.14
C ARG A 78 16.53 -29.38 6.68
N GLN A 79 16.75 -30.41 5.86
CA GLN A 79 16.90 -30.22 4.42
C GLN A 79 15.64 -29.61 3.81
N GLU A 80 14.46 -30.11 4.17
CA GLU A 80 13.18 -29.63 3.61
C GLU A 80 12.83 -28.22 4.10
N LEU A 81 13.36 -27.76 5.24
CA LEU A 81 13.30 -26.37 5.70
C LEU A 81 14.29 -25.46 4.97
N ASP A 82 15.53 -25.90 4.75
CA ASP A 82 16.53 -25.13 4.00
C ASP A 82 16.07 -24.94 2.53
N ASP A 83 15.54 -25.99 1.90
CA ASP A 83 14.97 -25.98 0.55
C ASP A 83 13.60 -25.26 0.48
N SER A 84 12.91 -25.02 1.61
CA SER A 84 11.48 -24.63 1.67
C SER A 84 11.10 -23.35 0.95
N LEU A 85 12.05 -22.40 0.82
CA LEU A 85 11.84 -21.10 0.18
C LEU A 85 12.55 -21.00 -1.18
N GLU A 86 13.07 -22.11 -1.73
CA GLU A 86 13.45 -22.15 -3.14
C GLU A 86 12.23 -22.07 -4.05
N LYS A 87 12.33 -21.29 -5.14
CA LYS A 87 11.23 -21.15 -6.12
C LYS A 87 10.80 -22.51 -6.70
N SER A 88 11.75 -23.40 -6.96
CA SER A 88 11.50 -24.74 -7.52
C SER A 88 10.76 -25.68 -6.54
N HIS A 89 10.84 -25.40 -5.24
CA HIS A 89 10.12 -26.11 -4.18
C HIS A 89 8.75 -25.46 -3.94
N LEU A 90 8.72 -24.13 -3.80
CA LEU A 90 7.49 -23.34 -3.62
C LEU A 90 6.46 -23.53 -4.74
N GLU A 91 6.88 -23.70 -5.99
CA GLU A 91 5.98 -24.06 -7.12
C GLU A 91 5.15 -25.35 -6.90
N LYS A 92 5.55 -26.18 -5.92
CA LYS A 92 4.89 -27.45 -5.57
C LYS A 92 4.36 -27.46 -4.12
N SER A 93 4.89 -26.62 -3.25
CA SER A 93 4.63 -26.66 -1.80
C SER A 93 3.94 -25.42 -1.22
N ASP A 94 3.92 -24.27 -1.90
CA ASP A 94 3.05 -23.15 -1.51
C ASP A 94 1.58 -23.59 -1.58
N HIS A 95 0.80 -23.23 -0.56
CA HIS A 95 -0.62 -23.52 -0.51
C HIS A 95 -1.45 -22.28 -0.17
N ILE A 96 -1.94 -21.62 -1.23
CA ILE A 96 -2.65 -20.34 -1.16
C ILE A 96 -4.12 -20.54 -0.78
N ILE A 97 -4.52 -20.01 0.38
CA ILE A 97 -5.91 -19.94 0.83
C ILE A 97 -6.49 -18.57 0.48
N GLN A 98 -7.35 -18.51 -0.55
CA GLN A 98 -8.11 -17.31 -0.91
C GLN A 98 -9.35 -17.14 -0.03
N PHE A 99 -9.45 -16.01 0.67
CA PHE A 99 -10.65 -15.57 1.36
C PHE A 99 -11.58 -14.80 0.41
N PRO A 100 -12.90 -14.81 0.64
CA PRO A 100 -13.84 -14.05 -0.17
C PRO A 100 -13.63 -12.54 0.02
N PHE A 101 -13.37 -11.83 -1.08
CA PHE A 101 -13.21 -10.38 -1.12
C PHE A 101 -14.32 -9.75 -1.97
N GLN A 102 -14.59 -8.46 -1.76
CA GLN A 102 -15.56 -7.70 -2.56
C GLN A 102 -14.84 -6.63 -3.37
N PHE A 103 -14.85 -6.78 -4.69
CA PHE A 103 -14.43 -5.71 -5.59
C PHE A 103 -15.65 -4.85 -5.96
N SER A 104 -15.85 -3.76 -5.23
CA SER A 104 -16.55 -2.62 -5.82
C SER A 104 -15.64 -2.04 -6.90
N SER A 105 -16.04 -2.22 -8.17
CA SER A 105 -15.72 -1.23 -9.18
C SER A 105 -16.25 0.12 -8.70
N ALA A 106 -15.54 1.20 -9.01
CA ALA A 106 -16.20 2.50 -9.01
C ALA A 106 -17.44 2.39 -9.94
N PRO A 107 -18.57 3.04 -9.61
CA PRO A 107 -19.68 3.10 -10.56
C PRO A 107 -19.13 3.70 -11.84
N GLU A 108 -19.24 2.96 -12.95
CA GLU A 108 -18.76 3.42 -14.24
C GLU A 108 -19.39 4.78 -14.51
N MET A 109 -18.58 5.83 -14.46
CA MET A 109 -19.01 7.13 -14.94
C MET A 109 -19.22 6.95 -16.43
N THR A 110 -20.49 6.85 -16.82
CA THR A 110 -20.87 6.73 -18.22
C THR A 110 -20.23 7.87 -19.00
N GLU A 111 -19.97 7.63 -20.28
CA GLU A 111 -19.36 8.61 -21.18
C GLU A 111 -20.09 9.97 -21.07
N GLU A 112 -21.43 9.93 -21.03
CA GLU A 112 -22.30 11.08 -20.77
C GLU A 112 -22.07 11.77 -19.41
N GLU A 113 -21.80 11.05 -18.30
CA GLU A 113 -21.56 11.65 -16.99
C GLU A 113 -20.16 12.30 -16.89
N LEU A 114 -19.17 11.73 -17.59
CA LEU A 114 -17.81 12.26 -17.69
C LEU A 114 -17.77 13.47 -18.63
N GLU A 115 -18.49 13.40 -19.77
CA GLU A 115 -18.79 14.56 -20.61
C GLU A 115 -19.54 15.63 -19.82
N ARG A 116 -20.58 15.29 -19.03
CA ARG A 116 -21.26 16.26 -18.15
C ARG A 116 -20.31 16.88 -17.12
N GLN A 117 -19.27 16.20 -16.63
CA GLN A 117 -18.25 16.83 -15.77
C GLN A 117 -17.34 17.77 -16.55
N ALA A 118 -16.83 17.34 -17.71
CA ALA A 118 -16.02 18.18 -18.59
C ALA A 118 -16.79 19.42 -19.06
N GLU A 119 -18.08 19.26 -19.39
CA GLU A 119 -19.00 20.32 -19.75
C GLU A 119 -19.34 21.21 -18.57
N LYS A 120 -19.65 20.70 -17.37
CA LYS A 120 -19.80 21.53 -16.15
C LYS A 120 -18.55 22.37 -15.87
N LYS A 121 -17.35 21.81 -16.05
CA LYS A 121 -16.07 22.52 -15.89
C LYS A 121 -15.88 23.59 -16.98
N ARG A 122 -16.25 23.28 -18.23
CA ARG A 122 -16.21 24.21 -19.38
C ARG A 122 -17.27 25.31 -19.28
N GLU A 123 -18.46 25.01 -18.79
CA GLU A 123 -19.52 25.96 -18.44
C GLU A 123 -19.09 26.87 -17.31
N HIS A 124 -18.50 26.34 -16.23
CA HIS A 124 -18.02 27.16 -15.12
C HIS A 124 -16.92 28.12 -15.60
N SER A 125 -16.01 27.65 -16.44
CA SER A 125 -15.01 28.50 -17.12
C SER A 125 -15.64 29.55 -18.03
N LYS A 126 -16.63 29.18 -18.86
CA LYS A 126 -17.42 30.12 -19.68
C LYS A 126 -18.11 31.18 -18.82
N LYS A 127 -18.85 30.78 -17.78
CA LYS A 127 -19.59 31.65 -16.86
C LYS A 127 -18.67 32.61 -16.11
N LEU A 128 -17.48 32.15 -15.68
CA LEU A 128 -16.45 33.03 -15.10
C LEU A 128 -15.95 34.08 -16.11
N SER A 129 -15.67 33.66 -17.35
CA SER A 129 -15.28 34.55 -18.46
C SER A 129 -16.40 35.54 -18.83
N GLU A 130 -17.66 35.08 -18.84
CA GLU A 130 -18.85 35.85 -19.16
C GLU A 130 -19.17 36.89 -18.07
N ILE A 131 -19.08 36.53 -16.78
CA ILE A 131 -19.16 37.49 -15.67
C ILE A 131 -18.04 38.53 -15.79
N THR A 132 -16.82 38.10 -16.11
CA THR A 132 -15.67 39.00 -16.32
C THR A 132 -15.86 39.92 -17.53
N ALA A 133 -16.51 39.44 -18.60
CA ALA A 133 -16.89 40.24 -19.76
C ALA A 133 -18.05 41.20 -19.45
N ARG A 134 -19.07 40.77 -18.71
CA ARG A 134 -20.21 41.61 -18.32
C ARG A 134 -19.75 42.77 -17.42
N ILE A 135 -18.90 42.50 -16.42
CA ILE A 135 -18.28 43.53 -15.58
C ILE A 135 -17.36 44.47 -16.39
N ARG A 136 -16.77 44.00 -17.50
CA ARG A 136 -16.02 44.85 -18.43
C ARG A 136 -16.94 45.75 -19.24
N ASN A 137 -18.05 45.21 -19.74
CA ASN A 137 -19.05 45.95 -20.53
C ASN A 137 -19.80 46.97 -19.68
N GLU A 138 -20.24 46.62 -18.46
CA GLU A 138 -20.84 47.56 -17.48
C GLU A 138 -19.90 48.76 -17.20
N LYS A 139 -18.58 48.52 -17.16
CA LYS A 139 -17.55 49.58 -16.99
C LYS A 139 -17.24 50.35 -18.27
N LEU A 140 -17.64 49.85 -19.43
CA LEU A 140 -17.50 50.48 -20.74
C LEU A 140 -18.74 51.36 -21.00
N GLU A 141 -19.94 50.79 -20.83
CA GLU A 141 -21.25 51.47 -20.87
C GLU A 141 -21.28 52.67 -19.92
N LYS A 142 -20.81 52.53 -18.67
CA LYS A 142 -20.70 53.67 -17.76
C LYS A 142 -19.83 54.79 -18.33
N LYS A 143 -18.66 54.49 -18.90
CA LYS A 143 -17.80 55.51 -19.52
C LYS A 143 -18.42 56.15 -20.75
N GLU A 144 -19.24 55.42 -21.51
CA GLU A 144 -20.00 55.97 -22.64
C GLU A 144 -21.12 56.91 -22.17
N LEU A 145 -21.80 56.59 -21.06
CA LEU A 145 -22.76 57.49 -20.40
C LEU A 145 -22.06 58.72 -19.81
N ASP A 146 -20.99 58.53 -19.02
CA ASP A 146 -20.16 59.62 -18.46
C ASP A 146 -19.69 60.58 -19.56
N LEU A 147 -19.26 60.05 -20.71
CA LEU A 147 -18.84 60.82 -21.88
C LEU A 147 -19.98 61.64 -22.50
N ILE A 148 -21.19 61.06 -22.62
CA ILE A 148 -22.37 61.78 -23.12
C ILE A 148 -22.75 62.91 -22.16
N GLU A 149 -22.84 62.63 -20.85
CA GLU A 149 -23.15 63.64 -19.83
C GLU A 149 -22.10 64.77 -19.81
N PHE A 150 -20.81 64.44 -19.93
CA PHE A 150 -19.74 65.45 -20.01
C PHE A 150 -19.79 66.28 -21.31
N GLN A 151 -20.20 65.68 -22.44
CA GLN A 151 -20.42 66.42 -23.69
C GLN A 151 -21.67 67.31 -23.62
N GLU A 152 -22.74 66.90 -22.94
CA GLU A 152 -23.90 67.76 -22.66
C GLU A 152 -23.53 68.94 -21.74
N ILE A 153 -22.74 68.69 -20.68
CA ILE A 153 -22.18 69.74 -19.83
C ILE A 153 -21.31 70.70 -20.66
N LEU A 154 -20.51 70.20 -21.62
CA LEU A 154 -19.75 71.05 -22.53
C LEU A 154 -20.66 71.94 -23.40
N ASN A 155 -21.74 71.40 -23.94
CA ASN A 155 -22.72 72.13 -24.75
C ASN A 155 -23.45 73.22 -23.95
N TYR A 156 -23.73 73.00 -22.66
CA TYR A 156 -24.31 74.06 -21.80
C TYR A 156 -23.39 75.28 -21.66
N ALA A 157 -22.07 75.14 -21.85
CA ALA A 157 -21.12 76.26 -21.90
C ALA A 157 -21.04 76.97 -23.26
N GLU A 158 -21.78 76.53 -24.27
CA GLU A 158 -21.91 77.19 -25.58
C GLU A 158 -23.29 77.82 -25.77
N THR A 159 -24.27 77.44 -24.95
CA THR A 159 -25.53 78.19 -24.75
C THR A 159 -25.39 79.23 -23.64
N ASP A 160 -26.21 80.30 -23.65
CA ASP A 160 -26.16 81.38 -22.63
C ASP A 160 -26.53 80.98 -21.18
N ASN A 161 -26.65 79.69 -20.86
CA ASN A 161 -26.99 79.17 -19.54
C ASN A 161 -25.76 78.94 -18.63
N LEU A 162 -24.84 79.91 -18.58
CA LEU A 162 -23.56 79.80 -17.85
C LEU A 162 -23.71 79.40 -16.37
N SER A 163 -24.78 79.87 -15.71
CA SER A 163 -25.11 79.50 -14.31
C SER A 163 -25.41 78.01 -14.13
N LEU A 164 -26.11 77.39 -15.10
CA LEU A 164 -26.40 75.95 -15.08
C LEU A 164 -25.14 75.14 -15.34
N PHE A 165 -24.28 75.60 -16.25
CA PHE A 165 -22.97 75.01 -16.52
C PHE A 165 -22.08 75.01 -15.27
N GLU A 166 -21.91 76.14 -14.58
CA GLU A 166 -21.11 76.21 -13.34
C GLU A 166 -21.67 75.33 -12.22
N SER A 167 -23.00 75.22 -12.12
CA SER A 167 -23.65 74.33 -11.15
C SER A 167 -23.33 72.86 -11.44
N LYS A 168 -23.50 72.43 -12.70
CA LYS A 168 -23.21 71.05 -13.12
C LYS A 168 -21.72 70.71 -13.07
N LEU A 169 -20.84 71.64 -13.42
CA LEU A 169 -19.40 71.43 -13.39
C LEU A 169 -18.90 71.13 -11.95
N LYS A 170 -19.48 71.80 -10.94
CA LYS A 170 -19.24 71.51 -9.51
C LYS A 170 -19.91 70.23 -9.03
N GLU A 171 -21.09 69.88 -9.55
CA GLU A 171 -21.83 68.66 -9.19
C GLU A 171 -21.06 67.38 -9.51
N TYR A 172 -20.32 67.36 -10.63
CA TYR A 172 -19.43 66.26 -11.03
C TYR A 172 -17.98 66.43 -10.54
N GLY A 173 -17.69 67.45 -9.73
CA GLY A 173 -16.39 67.60 -9.05
C GLY A 173 -15.22 68.09 -9.91
N PHE A 174 -15.48 68.74 -11.04
CA PHE A 174 -14.45 69.46 -11.79
C PHE A 174 -14.30 70.89 -11.25
N GLU A 175 -13.11 71.48 -11.35
CA GLU A 175 -12.89 72.89 -11.00
C GLU A 175 -12.92 73.78 -12.26
N ASN A 176 -12.46 73.28 -13.41
CA ASN A 176 -12.26 74.05 -14.63
C ASN A 176 -12.77 73.36 -15.91
N LYS A 177 -13.25 74.14 -16.90
CA LYS A 177 -13.66 73.62 -18.24
C LYS A 177 -12.55 72.82 -18.94
N GLN A 178 -11.28 73.10 -18.65
CA GLN A 178 -10.14 72.36 -19.21
C GLN A 178 -10.02 70.93 -18.66
N GLU A 179 -10.41 70.68 -17.41
CA GLU A 179 -10.35 69.36 -16.77
C GLU A 179 -11.45 68.45 -17.31
N LEU A 180 -12.66 69.00 -17.48
CA LEU A 180 -13.78 68.33 -18.15
C LEU A 180 -13.36 67.88 -19.57
N ILE A 181 -12.73 68.76 -20.36
CA ILE A 181 -12.22 68.43 -21.71
C ILE A 181 -11.13 67.35 -21.66
N ALA A 182 -10.25 67.38 -20.65
CA ALA A 182 -9.22 66.36 -20.47
C ALA A 182 -9.83 64.98 -20.12
N GLU A 183 -10.85 64.95 -19.26
CA GLU A 183 -11.53 63.71 -18.87
C GLU A 183 -12.41 63.14 -20.00
N ILE A 184 -13.09 63.98 -20.78
CA ILE A 184 -13.77 63.58 -22.03
C ILE A 184 -12.77 62.85 -22.95
N LYS A 185 -11.62 63.48 -23.27
CA LYS A 185 -10.60 62.91 -24.15
C LYS A 185 -9.96 61.61 -23.58
N LYS A 186 -9.88 61.49 -22.26
CA LYS A 186 -9.42 60.30 -21.53
C LYS A 186 -10.45 59.17 -21.59
N ASN A 187 -11.74 59.47 -21.50
CA ASN A 187 -12.81 58.49 -21.71
C ASN A 187 -12.93 58.08 -23.18
N GLU A 188 -12.93 59.01 -24.15
CA GLU A 188 -12.89 58.74 -25.59
C GLU A 188 -11.77 57.76 -25.96
N SER A 189 -10.53 58.03 -25.51
CA SER A 189 -9.39 57.17 -25.78
C SER A 189 -9.44 55.82 -25.04
N SER A 190 -10.12 55.75 -23.89
CA SER A 190 -10.37 54.49 -23.17
C SER A 190 -11.40 53.62 -23.90
N ILE A 191 -12.52 54.22 -24.32
CA ILE A 191 -13.63 53.56 -25.04
C ILE A 191 -13.14 53.07 -26.39
N LYS A 192 -12.42 53.91 -27.15
CA LYS A 192 -11.81 53.50 -28.42
C LYS A 192 -10.90 52.28 -28.24
N LYS A 193 -10.05 52.25 -27.21
CA LYS A 193 -9.11 51.12 -26.98
C LYS A 193 -9.79 49.85 -26.47
N ALA A 194 -10.97 49.96 -25.87
CA ALA A 194 -11.81 48.79 -25.62
C ALA A 194 -12.43 48.27 -26.93
N ARG A 195 -13.09 49.15 -27.69
CA ARG A 195 -13.73 48.82 -28.97
C ARG A 195 -12.74 48.26 -30.01
N ASP A 196 -11.57 48.87 -30.19
CA ASP A 196 -10.49 48.37 -31.09
C ASP A 196 -10.08 46.93 -30.71
N LYS A 197 -9.93 46.67 -29.40
CA LYS A 197 -9.52 45.36 -28.86
C LYS A 197 -10.60 44.29 -29.04
N ASP A 198 -11.86 44.62 -28.77
CA ASP A 198 -12.98 43.69 -28.89
C ASP A 198 -13.33 43.40 -30.38
N LEU A 199 -12.99 44.32 -31.30
CA LEU A 199 -13.00 44.08 -32.75
C LEU A 199 -11.83 43.22 -33.26
N GLY A 200 -10.89 42.81 -32.40
CA GLY A 200 -9.69 42.06 -32.80
C GLY A 200 -8.71 42.87 -33.64
N ILE A 201 -8.90 44.20 -33.76
CA ILE A 201 -7.99 45.07 -34.48
C ILE A 201 -6.75 45.25 -33.60
N VAL A 202 -5.64 44.64 -34.03
CA VAL A 202 -4.32 44.96 -33.48
C VAL A 202 -3.95 46.35 -33.96
N SER A 203 -4.49 47.37 -33.27
CA SER A 203 -4.05 48.74 -33.42
C SER A 203 -2.62 48.83 -32.90
N VAL A 204 -1.67 48.64 -33.82
CA VAL A 204 -0.27 49.01 -33.63
C VAL A 204 -0.22 50.53 -33.53
N GLU A 205 -0.60 51.04 -32.35
CA GLU A 205 -0.04 52.29 -31.86
C GLU A 205 1.48 52.09 -31.82
N HIS A 206 2.16 52.44 -32.91
CA HIS A 206 3.47 53.05 -32.81
C HIS A 206 3.30 54.34 -32.00
N LYS A 207 3.17 54.17 -30.69
CA LYS A 207 3.65 55.19 -29.76
C LYS A 207 5.13 55.30 -30.06
N GLU A 208 5.49 56.43 -30.66
CA GLU A 208 6.86 56.92 -30.63
C GLU A 208 7.35 56.76 -29.19
N THR A 209 8.48 56.07 -29.01
CA THR A 209 9.07 55.88 -27.68
C THR A 209 9.24 57.26 -27.07
N PRO A 210 8.58 57.59 -25.93
CA PRO A 210 8.47 58.96 -25.48
C PRO A 210 9.88 59.53 -25.27
N ALA A 211 10.16 60.63 -25.97
CA ALA A 211 11.50 61.19 -26.05
C ALA A 211 12.01 61.51 -24.64
N PHE A 212 13.13 60.88 -24.26
CA PHE A 212 13.67 60.91 -22.90
C PHE A 212 14.71 62.03 -22.73
N ASP A 213 14.48 63.16 -23.39
CA ASP A 213 15.50 64.18 -23.68
C ASP A 213 16.12 64.80 -22.41
N LEU A 214 15.34 64.89 -21.33
CA LEU A 214 15.82 65.39 -20.04
C LEU A 214 16.75 64.40 -19.31
N ILE A 215 16.79 63.13 -19.70
CA ILE A 215 17.67 62.12 -19.08
C ILE A 215 19.13 62.38 -19.42
N GLU A 216 19.42 62.88 -20.63
CA GLU A 216 20.80 63.00 -21.16
C GLU A 216 21.49 64.33 -20.78
N ILE A 217 20.74 65.37 -20.41
CA ILE A 217 21.28 66.67 -19.96
C ILE A 217 21.84 66.54 -18.53
N PRO A 218 23.08 66.98 -18.21
CA PRO A 218 23.65 66.91 -16.87
C PRO A 218 22.86 67.68 -15.80
N ASP A 219 22.77 67.13 -14.57
CA ASP A 219 21.92 67.66 -13.49
C ASP A 219 22.23 69.13 -13.11
N ASP A 220 23.48 69.58 -13.30
CA ASP A 220 23.94 70.96 -13.02
C ASP A 220 23.31 72.03 -13.93
N GLN A 221 22.57 71.64 -14.97
CA GLN A 221 21.98 72.54 -15.98
C GLN A 221 20.45 72.61 -15.93
N LEU A 222 19.80 71.90 -14.99
CA LEU A 222 18.34 71.79 -14.92
C LEU A 222 17.72 72.67 -13.81
N SER A 223 16.50 73.16 -14.04
CA SER A 223 15.66 73.76 -13.01
C SER A 223 15.27 72.74 -11.93
N PRO A 224 15.00 73.15 -10.67
CA PRO A 224 14.38 72.29 -9.66
C PRO A 224 13.01 71.70 -10.06
N GLU A 225 12.39 72.18 -11.13
CA GLU A 225 11.19 71.58 -11.74
C GLU A 225 11.57 70.50 -12.77
N ASP A 226 12.46 70.80 -13.72
CA ASP A 226 12.99 69.85 -14.70
C ASP A 226 13.64 68.62 -14.01
N LEU A 227 14.28 68.82 -12.84
CA LEU A 227 14.83 67.73 -12.01
C LEU A 227 13.75 66.75 -11.49
N LYS A 228 12.49 67.19 -11.34
CA LYS A 228 11.35 66.31 -11.01
C LYS A 228 10.87 65.59 -12.27
N GLU A 229 10.79 66.29 -13.40
CA GLU A 229 10.43 65.71 -14.71
C GLU A 229 11.44 64.64 -15.14
N LYS A 230 12.75 64.89 -14.97
CA LYS A 230 13.83 63.91 -15.22
C LYS A 230 13.69 62.64 -14.39
N ARG A 231 13.29 62.75 -13.11
CA ARG A 231 12.99 61.58 -12.25
C ARG A 231 11.77 60.80 -12.77
N LYS A 232 10.71 61.50 -13.20
CA LYS A 232 9.49 60.92 -13.79
C LYS A 232 9.77 60.21 -15.12
N GLN A 233 10.56 60.82 -16.01
CA GLN A 233 11.05 60.20 -17.25
C GLN A 233 11.91 58.97 -16.97
N LYS A 234 12.85 59.04 -16.02
CA LYS A 234 13.71 57.90 -15.61
C LYS A 234 12.89 56.73 -15.06
N LEU A 235 11.86 56.99 -14.26
CA LEU A 235 10.92 55.97 -13.78
C LEU A 235 10.10 55.35 -14.93
N MET A 236 9.64 56.17 -15.88
CA MET A 236 8.87 55.71 -17.05
C MET A 236 9.73 54.85 -17.99
N LYS A 237 10.98 55.26 -18.24
CA LYS A 237 11.97 54.50 -19.02
C LYS A 237 12.24 53.13 -18.38
N ALA A 238 12.52 53.10 -17.07
CA ALA A 238 12.75 51.85 -16.33
C ALA A 238 11.56 50.88 -16.40
N ASN A 239 10.31 51.38 -16.33
CA ASN A 239 9.11 50.54 -16.45
C ASN A 239 8.87 49.99 -17.86
N ILE A 240 9.29 50.72 -18.91
CA ILE A 240 9.22 50.25 -20.30
C ILE A 240 10.31 49.20 -20.53
N GLU A 241 11.56 49.51 -20.19
CA GLU A 241 12.69 48.58 -20.30
C GLU A 241 12.45 47.27 -19.54
N ALA A 242 11.87 47.31 -18.32
CA ALA A 242 11.55 46.11 -17.57
C ALA A 242 10.56 45.18 -18.31
N ARG A 243 9.53 45.75 -18.93
CA ARG A 243 8.53 45.00 -19.71
C ARG A 243 9.11 44.44 -21.01
N GLU A 244 10.02 45.18 -21.65
CA GLU A 244 10.72 44.73 -22.85
C GLU A 244 11.71 43.62 -22.52
N ARG A 245 12.45 43.71 -21.41
CA ARG A 245 13.33 42.62 -20.92
C ARG A 245 12.54 41.34 -20.60
N ILE A 246 11.38 41.43 -19.96
CA ILE A 246 10.51 40.27 -19.70
C ILE A 246 10.02 39.63 -21.00
N ARG A 247 9.56 40.44 -21.97
CA ARG A 247 9.12 39.93 -23.28
C ARG A 247 10.26 39.29 -24.08
N ALA A 248 11.44 39.92 -24.08
CA ALA A 248 12.62 39.43 -24.76
C ALA A 248 13.14 38.13 -24.12
N ALA A 249 13.15 38.04 -22.79
CA ALA A 249 13.54 36.82 -22.08
C ALA A 249 12.63 35.63 -22.45
N LYS A 250 11.30 35.83 -22.50
CA LYS A 250 10.37 34.76 -22.91
C LYS A 250 10.58 34.35 -24.37
N LEU A 251 10.75 35.30 -25.28
CA LEU A 251 11.01 35.02 -26.70
C LEU A 251 12.34 34.25 -26.90
N GLU A 252 13.37 34.61 -26.13
CA GLU A 252 14.67 33.94 -26.13
C GLU A 252 14.59 32.52 -25.56
N GLU A 253 13.76 32.30 -24.54
CA GLU A 253 13.49 30.98 -23.97
C GLU A 253 12.74 30.07 -24.96
N GLU A 254 11.71 30.61 -25.63
CA GLU A 254 10.96 29.91 -26.69
C GLU A 254 11.89 29.53 -27.85
N ARG A 255 12.74 30.45 -28.33
CA ARG A 255 13.73 30.18 -29.38
C ARG A 255 14.73 29.09 -28.98
N LYS A 256 15.26 29.13 -27.75
CA LYS A 256 16.24 28.13 -27.28
C LYS A 256 15.67 26.72 -27.28
N LYS A 257 14.40 26.55 -26.87
CA LYS A 257 13.70 25.26 -26.91
C LYS A 257 13.52 24.78 -28.35
N GLU A 258 13.19 25.66 -29.29
CA GLU A 258 13.09 25.32 -30.72
C GLU A 258 14.45 24.92 -31.32
N GLU A 259 15.54 25.63 -30.98
CA GLU A 259 16.90 25.22 -31.36
C GLU A 259 17.34 23.89 -30.74
N GLU A 260 16.93 23.60 -29.50
CA GLU A 260 17.22 22.32 -28.82
C GLU A 260 16.46 21.16 -29.47
N ILE A 261 15.17 21.33 -29.77
CA ILE A 261 14.37 20.35 -30.51
C ILE A 261 14.97 20.07 -31.90
N ASN A 262 15.43 21.11 -32.60
CA ASN A 262 16.08 20.93 -33.90
C ASN A 262 17.41 20.18 -33.78
N ARG A 263 18.26 20.52 -32.80
CA ARG A 263 19.51 19.80 -32.52
C ARG A 263 19.29 18.33 -32.13
N ASP A 264 18.25 18.03 -31.34
CA ASP A 264 17.91 16.64 -30.97
C ASP A 264 17.43 15.83 -32.19
N ASN A 265 16.59 16.43 -33.05
CA ASN A 265 16.16 15.81 -34.31
C ASN A 265 17.33 15.56 -35.28
N GLU A 266 18.30 16.48 -35.38
CA GLU A 266 19.52 16.28 -36.15
C GLU A 266 20.38 15.15 -35.58
N LEU A 267 20.56 15.06 -34.25
CA LEU A 267 21.29 13.97 -33.60
C LEU A 267 20.60 12.62 -33.84
N LYS A 268 19.27 12.57 -33.73
CA LYS A 268 18.46 11.38 -33.97
C LYS A 268 18.59 10.85 -35.40
N GLN A 269 18.72 11.73 -36.39
CA GLN A 269 18.95 11.35 -37.79
C GLN A 269 20.41 10.93 -38.07
N ASN A 270 21.39 11.66 -37.52
CA ASN A 270 22.80 11.45 -37.83
C ASN A 270 23.47 10.34 -37.02
N ASN A 271 23.07 10.14 -35.76
CA ASN A 271 23.62 9.11 -34.86
C ASN A 271 22.59 8.66 -33.81
N PHE A 272 21.59 7.90 -34.27
CA PHE A 272 20.52 7.33 -33.45
C PHE A 272 21.04 6.57 -32.21
N ALA A 273 22.15 5.84 -32.31
CA ALA A 273 22.69 5.06 -31.19
C ALA A 273 23.20 5.95 -30.05
N PHE A 274 23.94 7.02 -30.37
CA PHE A 274 24.42 7.98 -29.38
C PHE A 274 23.26 8.82 -28.81
N TRP A 275 22.31 9.25 -29.65
CA TRP A 275 21.09 9.93 -29.19
C TRP A 275 20.34 9.07 -28.16
N LEU A 276 20.15 7.78 -28.46
CA LEU A 276 19.45 6.84 -27.59
C LEU A 276 20.21 6.57 -26.28
N GLU A 277 21.56 6.56 -26.30
CA GLU A 277 22.39 6.54 -25.10
C GLU A 277 22.24 7.83 -24.25
N GLN A 278 22.14 9.01 -24.88
CA GLN A 278 21.86 10.26 -24.17
C GLN A 278 20.47 10.28 -23.52
N ILE A 279 19.43 9.74 -24.17
CA ILE A 279 18.09 9.61 -23.55
C ILE A 279 18.13 8.64 -22.36
N LYS A 280 18.88 7.53 -22.45
CA LYS A 280 19.06 6.59 -21.33
C LYS A 280 19.80 7.21 -20.15
N ASN A 281 20.85 7.98 -20.41
CA ASN A 281 21.57 8.73 -19.38
C ASN A 281 20.66 9.81 -18.75
N LYS A 282 19.90 10.56 -19.56
CA LYS A 282 18.92 11.54 -19.05
C LYS A 282 17.89 10.89 -18.13
N ARG A 283 17.36 9.69 -18.47
CA ARG A 283 16.47 8.92 -17.58
C ARG A 283 17.12 8.65 -16.23
N LYS A 284 18.40 8.27 -16.23
CA LYS A 284 19.16 8.00 -15.01
C LYS A 284 19.36 9.29 -14.19
N ASP A 285 19.78 10.38 -14.81
CA ASP A 285 20.00 11.66 -14.14
C ASP A 285 18.72 12.17 -13.45
N ILE A 286 17.55 11.96 -14.05
CA ILE A 286 16.25 12.28 -13.44
C ILE A 286 15.99 11.42 -12.19
N LEU A 287 16.25 10.11 -12.26
CA LEU A 287 16.08 9.21 -11.11
C LEU A 287 17.09 9.49 -9.99
N ASP A 288 18.35 9.80 -10.33
CA ASP A 288 19.39 10.19 -9.38
C ASP A 288 19.01 11.51 -8.68
N LYS A 289 18.39 12.48 -9.39
CA LYS A 289 17.78 13.69 -8.78
C LYS A 289 16.59 13.36 -7.87
N MET A 290 15.67 12.49 -8.29
CA MET A 290 14.50 12.11 -7.49
C MET A 290 14.92 11.45 -6.17
N SER A 291 15.86 10.49 -6.23
CA SER A 291 16.43 9.83 -5.05
C SER A 291 17.12 10.82 -4.11
N GLN A 292 17.88 11.79 -4.64
CA GLN A 292 18.45 12.88 -3.84
C GLN A 292 17.36 13.75 -3.17
N LYS A 293 16.28 14.10 -3.88
CA LYS A 293 15.15 14.87 -3.33
C LYS A 293 14.43 14.09 -2.21
N GLU A 294 14.25 12.78 -2.35
CA GLU A 294 13.71 11.92 -1.29
C GLU A 294 14.64 11.79 -0.07
N ALA A 295 15.95 11.64 -0.29
CA ALA A 295 16.94 11.62 0.80
C ALA A 295 16.91 12.94 1.59
N ILE A 296 16.91 14.08 0.90
CA ILE A 296 16.81 15.42 1.51
C ILE A 296 15.47 15.58 2.27
N LYS A 297 14.35 15.13 1.71
CA LYS A 297 13.03 15.14 2.36
C LYS A 297 13.01 14.29 3.64
N ASN A 298 13.59 13.10 3.60
CA ASN A 298 13.72 12.21 4.74
C ASN A 298 14.64 12.81 5.83
N GLU A 299 15.76 13.45 5.45
CA GLU A 299 16.60 14.20 6.38
C GLU A 299 15.88 15.42 7.00
N LEU A 300 15.14 16.20 6.21
CA LEU A 300 14.38 17.35 6.69
C LEU A 300 13.28 16.98 7.69
N SER A 301 12.69 15.78 7.55
CA SER A 301 11.74 15.23 8.52
C SER A 301 12.35 15.03 9.91
N ASN A 302 13.66 14.77 9.97
CA ASN A 302 14.39 14.63 11.22
C ASN A 302 14.76 16.02 11.77
N ARG A 303 14.02 16.46 12.81
CA ARG A 303 14.17 17.75 13.50
C ARG A 303 15.58 18.06 14.05
N LYS A 304 16.52 17.11 14.02
CA LYS A 304 17.94 17.31 14.38
C LYS A 304 18.90 17.38 13.18
N SER A 305 18.46 17.14 11.94
CA SER A 305 19.33 17.11 10.76
C SER A 305 20.02 18.45 10.50
N HIS A 306 21.24 18.37 9.95
CA HIS A 306 22.00 19.53 9.46
C HIS A 306 21.23 20.32 8.39
N ALA A 307 20.46 19.65 7.52
CA ALA A 307 19.59 20.32 6.54
C ALA A 307 18.50 21.17 7.23
N SER A 308 17.86 20.62 8.27
CA SER A 308 16.85 21.32 9.08
C SER A 308 17.46 22.53 9.81
N GLN A 309 18.67 22.37 10.37
CA GLN A 309 19.42 23.44 11.03
C GLN A 309 19.84 24.55 10.04
N LEU A 310 20.29 24.20 8.84
CA LEU A 310 20.60 25.16 7.77
C LEU A 310 19.35 25.92 7.33
N ARG A 311 18.21 25.24 7.16
CA ARG A 311 16.95 25.89 6.81
C ARG A 311 16.48 26.87 7.88
N MET A 312 16.52 26.49 9.17
CA MET A 312 16.26 27.41 10.29
C MET A 312 17.24 28.59 10.32
N LYS A 313 18.51 28.36 10.00
CA LYS A 313 19.54 29.42 9.93
C LYS A 313 19.33 30.36 8.72
N SER A 314 18.81 29.86 7.60
CA SER A 314 18.43 30.68 6.45
C SER A 314 17.21 31.54 6.78
N ILE A 315 16.16 30.96 7.36
CA ILE A 315 14.95 31.68 7.81
C ILE A 315 15.31 32.77 8.83
N ALA A 316 16.14 32.45 9.84
CA ALA A 316 16.65 33.44 10.80
C ALA A 316 17.55 34.51 10.16
N GLY A 317 18.23 34.18 9.05
CA GLY A 317 18.99 35.13 8.24
C GLY A 317 18.09 36.09 7.46
N LEU A 318 17.07 35.57 6.79
CA LEU A 318 16.06 36.35 6.05
C LEU A 318 15.30 37.30 7.00
N ALA A 319 14.75 36.77 8.10
CA ALA A 319 14.06 37.56 9.12
C ALA A 319 14.95 38.61 9.83
N SER A 320 16.27 38.56 9.65
CA SER A 320 17.19 39.59 10.17
C SER A 320 17.49 40.72 9.18
N GLN A 321 17.19 40.57 7.88
CA GLN A 321 17.62 41.52 6.86
C GLN A 321 16.82 42.83 6.83
N ASP A 322 15.55 42.84 7.28
CA ASP A 322 14.77 44.08 7.45
C ASP A 322 15.22 44.94 8.65
N SER A 323 16.17 44.47 9.45
CA SER A 323 16.74 45.24 10.57
C SER A 323 17.82 46.25 10.17
N ASN A 324 17.98 46.55 8.87
CA ASN A 324 19.12 47.27 8.32
C ASN A 324 18.81 48.78 8.07
N PRO A 325 19.28 49.71 8.93
CA PRO A 325 18.82 51.10 8.92
C PRO A 325 19.50 51.95 7.84
N THR A 326 18.70 52.66 7.04
CA THR A 326 19.19 53.78 6.23
C THR A 326 19.70 54.91 7.13
N GLN A 327 20.85 55.50 6.78
CA GLN A 327 21.51 56.47 7.66
C GLN A 327 20.77 57.81 7.68
N ASN A 328 20.16 58.17 8.81
CA ASN A 328 20.35 59.49 9.43
C ASN A 328 19.86 59.58 10.89
N GLY A 329 20.64 60.30 11.70
CA GLY A 329 20.47 60.63 13.13
C GLY A 329 19.18 60.25 13.87
N GLY A 330 19.23 59.19 14.69
CA GLY A 330 18.21 58.83 15.68
C GLY A 330 18.81 58.04 16.84
N SER A 331 18.30 58.22 18.06
CA SER A 331 18.85 57.57 19.26
C SER A 331 18.46 56.09 19.36
N ARG A 332 19.41 55.22 19.71
CA ARG A 332 19.13 53.82 20.07
C ARG A 332 18.26 53.77 21.33
N LYS A 333 16.98 53.48 21.19
CA LYS A 333 16.18 52.86 22.26
C LYS A 333 16.37 51.34 22.19
N LYS A 334 16.69 50.70 23.31
CA LYS A 334 16.29 49.30 23.51
C LYS A 334 14.76 49.31 23.49
N LYS A 335 14.15 48.53 22.60
CA LYS A 335 12.74 48.16 22.71
C LYS A 335 12.68 46.95 23.65
N ASP A 336 11.78 46.97 24.62
CA ASP A 336 11.63 45.86 25.55
C ASP A 336 11.02 44.64 24.84
N ALA A 337 11.26 43.44 25.37
CA ALA A 337 10.94 42.16 24.72
C ALA A 337 9.45 41.77 24.84
N ASP A 338 8.56 42.76 24.73
CA ASP A 338 7.13 42.68 25.02
C ASP A 338 6.34 43.64 24.11
N SER A 339 6.80 43.77 22.87
CA SER A 339 5.90 44.10 21.76
C SER A 339 5.74 42.86 20.92
N ASP A 340 4.49 42.40 20.77
CA ASP A 340 4.11 41.54 19.65
C ASP A 340 4.71 42.10 18.36
N ASP A 341 5.18 41.24 17.46
CA ASP A 341 5.47 41.67 16.10
C ASP A 341 4.16 41.81 15.33
N ASP A 342 4.05 42.88 14.55
CA ASP A 342 2.92 43.10 13.63
C ASP A 342 3.07 42.23 12.35
N PHE A 343 3.74 41.07 12.46
CA PHE A 343 4.12 40.21 11.34
C PHE A 343 2.87 39.56 10.74
N GLY A 344 2.54 39.97 9.52
CA GLY A 344 1.30 39.64 8.82
C GLY A 344 0.25 40.76 8.79
N LEU A 345 0.55 41.97 9.29
CA LEU A 345 -0.27 43.16 9.03
C LEU A 345 0.02 43.81 7.65
N ASP A 346 1.24 43.65 7.12
CA ASP A 346 1.59 44.12 5.77
C ASP A 346 1.62 42.95 4.75
N ASP A 347 1.13 43.21 3.53
CA ASP A 347 1.16 42.26 2.40
C ASP A 347 2.59 41.82 2.02
N SER A 348 3.63 42.53 2.49
CA SER A 348 5.04 42.14 2.29
C SER A 348 5.46 40.91 3.10
N ASP A 349 4.91 40.69 4.29
CA ASP A 349 5.26 39.53 5.14
C ASP A 349 4.80 38.22 4.51
N TRP A 350 3.68 38.27 3.77
CA TRP A 350 3.19 37.17 2.96
C TRP A 350 4.15 36.81 1.82
N ASN A 351 4.97 37.75 1.30
CA ASN A 351 6.01 37.43 0.33
C ASN A 351 7.19 36.68 0.96
N ILE A 352 7.45 36.82 2.27
CA ILE A 352 8.49 36.01 2.95
C ILE A 352 8.03 34.54 3.02
N TYR A 353 6.76 34.28 3.34
CA TYR A 353 6.18 32.94 3.20
C TYR A 353 6.12 32.46 1.74
N LEU A 354 5.84 33.37 0.80
CA LEU A 354 5.83 33.04 -0.64
C LEU A 354 7.22 32.66 -1.13
N ASP A 355 8.28 33.36 -0.75
CA ASP A 355 9.64 33.09 -1.23
C ASP A 355 10.28 31.89 -0.49
N ILE A 356 9.99 31.70 0.81
CA ILE A 356 10.35 30.46 1.53
C ILE A 356 9.62 29.24 0.94
N SER A 357 8.40 29.40 0.43
CA SER A 357 7.72 28.32 -0.29
C SER A 357 8.18 28.19 -1.74
N LYS A 358 8.58 29.25 -2.45
CA LYS A 358 9.19 29.13 -3.78
C LYS A 358 10.55 28.42 -3.77
N GLU A 359 11.38 28.60 -2.74
CA GLU A 359 12.59 27.76 -2.62
C GLU A 359 12.25 26.26 -2.47
N ASP A 360 11.08 25.90 -1.93
CA ASP A 360 10.56 24.53 -1.92
C ASP A 360 9.80 24.14 -3.23
N PHE A 361 9.11 25.09 -3.90
CA PHE A 361 8.09 24.84 -4.95
C PHE A 361 8.38 25.38 -6.37
N GLU A 362 9.11 26.48 -6.56
CA GLU A 362 9.61 26.86 -7.91
C GLU A 362 10.77 25.95 -8.35
N ALA A 363 11.36 25.19 -7.41
CA ALA A 363 12.19 24.02 -7.64
C ALA A 363 11.44 22.68 -7.51
N GLU A 364 10.10 22.69 -7.61
CA GLU A 364 9.37 21.53 -8.13
C GLU A 364 9.51 21.46 -9.66
N ASP A 365 10.76 21.23 -10.10
CA ASP A 365 11.02 20.52 -11.36
C ASP A 365 10.05 19.33 -11.40
N ASN A 366 9.22 19.25 -12.44
CA ASN A 366 8.28 18.17 -12.63
C ASN A 366 9.01 16.93 -13.17
N LEU A 367 9.95 16.42 -12.38
CA LEU A 367 10.83 15.28 -12.66
C LEU A 367 10.02 14.03 -12.99
N GLU A 368 8.82 13.88 -12.42
CA GLU A 368 7.90 12.79 -12.71
C GLU A 368 7.32 12.91 -14.14
N ALA A 369 6.86 14.09 -14.55
CA ALA A 369 6.44 14.30 -15.94
C ALA A 369 7.61 14.24 -16.94
N GLU A 370 8.82 14.67 -16.54
CA GLU A 370 10.02 14.52 -17.38
C GLU A 370 10.42 13.04 -17.52
N LEU A 371 10.34 12.26 -16.43
CA LEU A 371 10.53 10.81 -16.44
C LEU A 371 9.48 10.09 -17.31
N ILE A 372 8.22 10.50 -17.24
CA ILE A 372 7.14 9.98 -18.11
C ILE A 372 7.43 10.27 -19.58
N GLN A 373 7.82 11.51 -19.93
CA GLN A 373 8.19 11.88 -21.30
C GLN A 373 9.41 11.08 -21.80
N VAL A 374 10.44 10.92 -20.96
CA VAL A 374 11.64 10.15 -21.31
C VAL A 374 11.33 8.65 -21.44
N ASN A 375 10.47 8.10 -20.57
CA ASN A 375 9.98 6.72 -20.70
C ASN A 375 9.12 6.55 -21.97
N GLU A 376 8.28 7.51 -22.35
CA GLU A 376 7.52 7.44 -23.60
C GLU A 376 8.45 7.46 -24.83
N ILE A 377 9.44 8.35 -24.85
CA ILE A 377 10.46 8.40 -25.91
C ILE A 377 11.21 7.07 -25.99
N LEU A 378 11.62 6.49 -24.86
CA LEU A 378 12.27 5.18 -24.85
C LEU A 378 11.32 4.07 -25.33
N LEU A 379 10.07 4.03 -24.87
CA LEU A 379 9.08 3.03 -25.27
C LEU A 379 8.79 3.03 -26.78
N GLN A 380 8.88 4.18 -27.44
CA GLN A 380 8.72 4.31 -28.89
C GLN A 380 9.94 3.86 -29.71
N ASN A 381 11.16 3.83 -29.11
CA ASN A 381 12.44 3.69 -29.83
C ASN A 381 13.29 2.48 -29.38
N ASP A 382 13.15 2.03 -28.13
CA ASP A 382 13.75 0.84 -27.50
C ASP A 382 12.87 0.40 -26.29
N PRO A 383 11.77 -0.35 -26.54
CA PRO A 383 10.88 -0.83 -25.49
C PRO A 383 11.53 -1.94 -24.64
N ASP A 384 12.45 -2.71 -25.23
CA ASP A 384 13.09 -3.85 -24.57
C ASP A 384 13.99 -3.37 -23.41
N PHE A 385 14.60 -2.19 -23.50
CA PHE A 385 15.32 -1.58 -22.38
C PHE A 385 14.44 -1.34 -21.15
N LEU A 386 13.22 -0.81 -21.33
CA LEU A 386 12.29 -0.57 -20.22
C LEU A 386 11.75 -1.89 -19.65
N LEU A 387 11.45 -2.86 -20.51
CA LEU A 387 11.05 -4.21 -20.09
C LEU A 387 12.16 -4.91 -19.27
N ASN A 388 13.42 -4.79 -19.67
CA ASN A 388 14.55 -5.34 -18.91
C ASN A 388 14.73 -4.68 -17.53
N ILE A 389 14.43 -3.39 -17.40
CA ILE A 389 14.41 -2.71 -16.09
C ILE A 389 13.30 -3.29 -15.21
N ASP A 390 12.08 -3.36 -15.74
CA ASP A 390 10.91 -3.87 -15.01
C ASP A 390 11.01 -5.38 -14.70
N GLU A 391 11.74 -6.16 -15.50
CA GLU A 391 12.08 -7.54 -15.16
C GLU A 391 13.16 -7.62 -14.08
N ASN A 392 14.20 -6.78 -14.12
CA ASN A 392 15.24 -6.77 -13.09
C ASN A 392 14.69 -6.35 -11.73
N SER A 393 13.88 -5.28 -11.65
CA SER A 393 13.23 -4.88 -10.40
C SER A 393 12.24 -5.93 -9.89
N ARG A 394 11.56 -6.68 -10.78
CA ARG A 394 10.79 -7.86 -10.36
C ARG A 394 11.69 -8.98 -9.83
N ARG A 395 12.82 -9.30 -10.46
CA ARG A 395 13.76 -10.32 -9.98
C ARG A 395 14.34 -9.95 -8.61
N GLU A 396 14.70 -8.68 -8.39
CA GLU A 396 15.19 -8.17 -7.09
C GLU A 396 14.15 -8.34 -5.97
N ILE A 397 12.86 -8.11 -6.27
CA ILE A 397 11.77 -8.35 -5.31
C ILE A 397 11.50 -9.85 -5.16
N GLU A 398 11.43 -10.61 -6.26
CA GLU A 398 11.24 -12.07 -6.25
C GLU A 398 12.34 -12.78 -5.47
N ASP A 399 13.58 -12.29 -5.49
CA ASP A 399 14.70 -12.90 -4.77
C ASP A 399 14.70 -12.64 -3.26
N SER A 400 13.96 -11.63 -2.80
CA SER A 400 13.80 -11.32 -1.38
C SER A 400 13.13 -12.46 -0.62
N LEU A 401 13.81 -12.99 0.40
CA LEU A 401 13.31 -14.06 1.27
C LEU A 401 11.93 -13.72 1.88
N PHE A 402 11.70 -12.44 2.21
CA PHE A 402 10.44 -11.95 2.76
C PHE A 402 9.30 -12.01 1.72
N TYR A 403 9.60 -11.75 0.45
CA TYR A 403 8.63 -11.87 -0.65
C TYR A 403 8.32 -13.34 -0.96
N LYS A 404 9.34 -14.20 -1.06
CA LYS A 404 9.20 -15.67 -1.21
C LYS A 404 8.35 -16.28 -0.09
N TYR A 405 8.45 -15.76 1.14
CA TYR A 405 7.65 -16.21 2.28
C TYR A 405 6.20 -15.70 2.27
N ILE A 406 5.93 -14.45 1.89
CA ILE A 406 4.58 -13.84 1.95
C ILE A 406 3.75 -14.06 0.68
N SER A 407 4.39 -14.11 -0.49
CA SER A 407 3.72 -14.19 -1.80
C SER A 407 4.14 -15.40 -2.64
N GLY A 408 4.97 -16.30 -2.07
CA GLY A 408 5.36 -17.55 -2.69
C GLY A 408 6.02 -17.36 -4.05
N THR A 409 5.34 -17.81 -5.11
CA THR A 409 5.82 -17.75 -6.50
C THR A 409 5.09 -16.73 -7.37
N GLN A 410 4.22 -15.90 -6.79
CA GLN A 410 3.52 -14.85 -7.53
C GLN A 410 4.51 -13.81 -8.09
N LYS A 411 4.21 -13.25 -9.26
CA LYS A 411 5.01 -12.14 -9.81
C LYS A 411 4.78 -10.85 -9.01
N PRO A 412 5.81 -10.04 -8.73
CA PRO A 412 5.62 -8.74 -8.10
C PRO A 412 4.84 -7.77 -8.99
N ILE A 413 3.87 -7.10 -8.37
CA ILE A 413 3.23 -5.91 -8.91
C ILE A 413 4.15 -4.74 -8.55
N LEU A 414 4.68 -4.05 -9.56
CA LEU A 414 5.52 -2.87 -9.36
C LEU A 414 4.62 -1.65 -9.10
N GLU A 415 4.93 -0.89 -8.06
CA GLU A 415 4.21 0.37 -7.75
C GLU A 415 4.44 1.41 -8.87
N ASN A 416 5.70 1.58 -9.27
CA ASN A 416 6.13 2.53 -10.30
C ASN A 416 6.88 1.81 -11.45
N PRO A 417 6.18 1.12 -12.39
CA PRO A 417 6.81 0.45 -13.52
C PRO A 417 7.37 1.46 -14.54
N ALA A 418 8.50 1.11 -15.15
CA ALA A 418 9.14 1.89 -16.22
C ALA A 418 8.38 1.78 -17.56
N VAL A 419 7.70 0.66 -17.81
CA VAL A 419 6.72 0.51 -18.90
C VAL A 419 5.33 0.89 -18.38
N PRO A 420 4.62 1.86 -18.99
CA PRO A 420 3.22 2.13 -18.69
C PRO A 420 2.36 0.87 -18.79
N GLN A 421 1.55 0.60 -17.76
CA GLN A 421 0.82 -0.67 -17.63
C GLN A 421 -0.09 -0.98 -18.83
N SER A 422 -0.55 0.07 -19.54
CA SER A 422 -1.33 0.01 -20.78
C SER A 422 -0.70 -0.80 -21.93
N ILE A 423 0.59 -1.09 -21.86
CA ILE A 423 1.35 -1.80 -22.91
C ILE A 423 1.94 -3.14 -22.40
N SER A 424 2.14 -3.31 -21.10
CA SER A 424 2.77 -4.52 -20.54
C SER A 424 1.90 -5.79 -20.60
N SER A 425 0.58 -5.65 -20.57
CA SER A 425 -0.36 -6.79 -20.56
C SER A 425 -0.58 -7.43 -21.94
N ILE A 426 -0.35 -6.68 -23.03
CA ILE A 426 -0.67 -7.07 -24.42
C ILE A 426 0.12 -8.32 -24.90
N ARG A 427 1.20 -8.72 -24.21
CA ARG A 427 1.97 -9.95 -24.49
C ARG A 427 1.85 -11.06 -23.44
N TYR A 428 1.17 -10.83 -22.31
CA TYR A 428 1.23 -11.72 -21.14
C TYR A 428 -0.13 -12.11 -20.53
N GLY A 429 -1.22 -11.95 -21.28
CA GLY A 429 -2.43 -12.75 -21.06
C GLY A 429 -2.18 -14.21 -21.44
N GLY A 430 -2.41 -15.16 -20.52
CA GLY A 430 -2.23 -16.58 -20.77
C GLY A 430 -3.36 -17.18 -21.62
N ASP A 431 -2.97 -17.98 -22.62
CA ASP A 431 -3.82 -18.76 -23.55
C ASP A 431 -5.05 -18.07 -24.19
N GLN A 432 -4.99 -17.95 -25.52
CA GLN A 432 -6.11 -17.63 -26.41
C GLN A 432 -6.74 -16.24 -26.32
N LEU A 433 -5.93 -15.18 -26.52
CA LEU A 433 -6.37 -14.10 -27.41
C LEU A 433 -5.21 -13.54 -28.25
N SER A 434 -5.55 -13.06 -29.44
CA SER A 434 -4.69 -12.66 -30.56
C SER A 434 -3.40 -11.89 -30.21
N ASN A 435 -2.28 -12.31 -30.82
CA ASN A 435 -1.16 -11.41 -31.15
C ASN A 435 -1.65 -10.21 -32.00
N ASP A 436 -0.79 -9.19 -32.13
CA ASP A 436 -0.89 -8.12 -33.14
C ASP A 436 -2.03 -7.09 -32.98
N ILE A 437 -2.21 -6.55 -31.77
CA ILE A 437 -2.79 -5.21 -31.60
C ILE A 437 -1.69 -4.16 -31.84
N ASP A 438 -1.69 -3.50 -33.02
CA ASP A 438 -0.78 -2.38 -33.27
C ASP A 438 -1.23 -1.13 -32.49
N ILE A 439 -0.60 -0.91 -31.34
CA ILE A 439 -0.83 0.23 -30.45
C ILE A 439 -0.65 1.56 -31.19
N LYS A 440 0.12 1.62 -32.30
CA LYS A 440 0.28 2.85 -33.10
C LYS A 440 -0.99 3.22 -33.86
N SER A 441 -1.84 2.26 -34.25
CA SER A 441 -3.09 2.54 -34.99
C SER A 441 -4.28 2.92 -34.10
N LEU A 442 -4.24 2.63 -32.79
CA LEU A 442 -5.32 2.99 -31.85
C LEU A 442 -5.44 4.51 -31.66
N SER A 443 -6.67 5.01 -31.55
CA SER A 443 -6.96 6.40 -31.17
C SER A 443 -6.55 6.70 -29.72
N GLU A 444 -6.41 7.99 -29.38
CA GLU A 444 -6.17 8.39 -27.98
C GLU A 444 -7.27 7.92 -27.02
N PHE A 445 -8.51 7.82 -27.50
CA PHE A 445 -9.65 7.38 -26.69
C PHE A 445 -9.54 5.89 -26.35
N GLU A 446 -9.26 5.05 -27.34
CA GLU A 446 -9.06 3.61 -27.15
C GLU A 446 -7.84 3.33 -26.24
N LYS A 447 -6.75 4.09 -26.42
CA LYS A 447 -5.57 4.03 -25.53
C LYS A 447 -5.90 4.37 -24.09
N LYS A 448 -6.69 5.43 -23.84
CA LYS A 448 -7.13 5.83 -22.50
C LYS A 448 -8.10 4.82 -21.88
N LYS A 449 -9.02 4.25 -22.66
CA LYS A 449 -9.92 3.20 -22.21
C LYS A 449 -9.16 1.93 -21.79
N LEU A 450 -8.26 1.44 -22.65
CA LEU A 450 -7.45 0.26 -22.38
C LEU A 450 -6.57 0.44 -21.12
N ALA A 451 -5.98 1.63 -20.94
CA ALA A 451 -5.22 1.95 -19.74
C ALA A 451 -6.07 1.84 -18.45
N ALA A 452 -7.28 2.42 -18.44
CA ALA A 452 -8.19 2.37 -17.29
C ALA A 452 -8.73 0.96 -17.01
N GLU A 453 -8.93 0.14 -18.05
CA GLU A 453 -9.33 -1.27 -17.92
C GLU A 453 -8.22 -2.12 -17.26
N ILE A 454 -6.96 -1.89 -17.64
CA ILE A 454 -5.79 -2.55 -17.04
C ILE A 454 -5.56 -2.07 -15.59
N GLU A 455 -5.71 -0.77 -15.31
CA GLU A 455 -5.62 -0.21 -13.94
C GLU A 455 -6.71 -0.80 -13.02
N SER A 456 -7.93 -1.01 -13.54
CA SER A 456 -9.01 -1.69 -12.82
C SER A 456 -8.65 -3.15 -12.51
N GLU A 457 -8.02 -3.86 -13.46
CA GLU A 457 -7.60 -5.26 -13.27
C GLU A 457 -6.42 -5.39 -12.29
N THR A 458 -5.42 -4.51 -12.32
CA THR A 458 -4.32 -4.55 -11.33
C THR A 458 -4.81 -4.16 -9.92
N LEU A 459 -5.70 -3.18 -9.79
CA LEU A 459 -6.38 -2.88 -8.52
C LEU A 459 -7.23 -4.04 -7.99
N LYS A 460 -7.84 -4.83 -8.89
CA LYS A 460 -8.59 -6.06 -8.57
C LYS A 460 -7.66 -7.18 -8.12
N GLU A 461 -6.49 -7.33 -8.74
CA GLU A 461 -5.47 -8.28 -8.32
C GLU A 461 -4.88 -7.93 -6.94
N ILE A 462 -4.53 -6.66 -6.69
CA ILE A 462 -4.05 -6.16 -5.38
C ILE A 462 -5.09 -6.46 -4.27
N LYS A 463 -6.39 -6.26 -4.57
CA LYS A 463 -7.49 -6.61 -3.66
C LYS A 463 -7.75 -8.11 -3.53
N ALA A 464 -7.37 -8.94 -4.50
CA ALA A 464 -7.44 -10.39 -4.37
C ALA A 464 -6.31 -10.92 -3.47
N ARG A 465 -5.07 -10.48 -3.72
CA ARG A 465 -3.85 -10.86 -3.00
C ARG A 465 -3.87 -10.44 -1.52
N SER A 466 -4.42 -9.28 -1.19
CA SER A 466 -4.58 -8.85 0.23
C SER A 466 -5.61 -9.68 1.02
N TYR A 467 -6.37 -10.55 0.35
CA TYR A 467 -7.27 -11.55 0.95
C TYR A 467 -6.77 -12.99 0.73
N GLN A 468 -5.47 -13.19 0.50
CA GLN A 468 -4.83 -14.51 0.43
C GLN A 468 -3.96 -14.75 1.67
N ILE A 469 -3.86 -16.03 2.08
CA ILE A 469 -2.84 -16.51 3.00
C ILE A 469 -2.04 -17.58 2.28
N HIS A 470 -0.75 -17.36 2.10
CA HIS A 470 0.22 -18.38 1.70
C HIS A 470 0.58 -19.24 2.91
N LEU A 471 0.82 -20.53 2.68
CA LEU A 471 1.27 -21.48 3.71
C LEU A 471 2.47 -22.23 3.14
N ASN A 472 3.65 -21.98 3.72
CA ASN A 472 4.92 -22.40 3.14
C ASN A 472 5.65 -23.27 4.17
N VAL A 473 6.45 -22.64 5.03
CA VAL A 473 7.20 -23.28 6.13
C VAL A 473 6.25 -23.91 7.16
N GLU A 474 5.08 -23.32 7.34
CA GLU A 474 4.02 -23.76 8.27
C GLU A 474 3.62 -25.21 8.01
N ARG A 475 3.63 -25.62 6.73
CA ARG A 475 3.19 -26.94 6.28
C ARG A 475 3.99 -28.09 6.87
N ILE A 476 5.28 -27.86 7.12
CA ILE A 476 6.20 -28.83 7.74
C ILE A 476 6.48 -28.48 9.22
N ARG A 477 6.57 -27.18 9.56
CA ARG A 477 6.96 -26.71 10.89
C ARG A 477 5.88 -26.88 11.95
N VAL A 478 4.59 -26.82 11.59
CA VAL A 478 3.48 -27.10 12.53
C VAL A 478 3.42 -28.57 12.94
N PRO A 479 3.50 -29.57 12.03
CA PRO A 479 3.58 -30.97 12.45
C PRO A 479 4.90 -31.33 13.15
N GLU A 480 6.04 -30.71 12.79
CA GLU A 480 7.33 -31.01 13.42
C GLU A 480 7.37 -30.75 14.95
N ILE A 481 6.45 -29.94 15.49
CA ILE A 481 6.26 -29.77 16.95
C ILE A 481 6.12 -31.11 17.70
N LEU A 482 5.65 -32.17 17.03
CA LEU A 482 5.56 -33.51 17.60
C LEU A 482 6.93 -34.20 17.81
N PHE A 483 7.94 -33.80 17.04
CA PHE A 483 9.32 -34.31 17.06
C PHE A 483 10.28 -33.34 17.76
N GLU A 484 10.12 -32.03 17.57
CA GLU A 484 10.87 -30.97 18.26
C GLU A 484 9.91 -30.00 19.01
N PRO A 485 9.37 -30.35 20.20
CA PRO A 485 8.49 -29.46 20.99
C PRO A 485 9.09 -28.10 21.37
N MET A 486 10.43 -28.00 21.34
CA MET A 486 11.19 -26.76 21.46
C MET A 486 10.80 -25.68 20.42
N ILE A 487 10.22 -26.05 19.26
CA ILE A 487 9.74 -25.09 18.25
C ILE A 487 8.70 -24.11 18.82
N ILE A 488 7.94 -24.53 19.84
CA ILE A 488 6.97 -23.70 20.57
C ILE A 488 7.41 -23.38 22.02
N GLY A 489 8.67 -23.65 22.38
CA GLY A 489 9.20 -23.42 23.72
C GLY A 489 8.63 -24.34 24.80
N VAL A 490 8.06 -25.50 24.44
CA VAL A 490 7.53 -26.48 25.41
C VAL A 490 8.65 -27.42 25.83
N ASP A 491 9.02 -27.39 27.11
CA ASP A 491 10.05 -28.23 27.72
C ASP A 491 9.56 -29.68 27.92
N GLN A 492 9.47 -30.40 26.80
CA GLN A 492 9.09 -31.81 26.71
C GLN A 492 9.90 -32.52 25.62
N SER A 493 10.22 -33.79 25.87
CA SER A 493 10.83 -34.70 24.90
C SER A 493 9.96 -34.88 23.65
N GLY A 494 10.60 -34.96 22.48
CA GLY A 494 9.94 -35.32 21.22
C GLY A 494 9.43 -36.76 21.21
N ILE A 495 8.44 -37.05 20.35
CA ILE A 495 7.77 -38.35 20.28
C ILE A 495 8.75 -39.53 20.16
N THR A 496 9.81 -39.37 19.37
CA THR A 496 10.87 -40.36 19.14
C THR A 496 11.63 -40.70 20.43
N GLU A 497 12.02 -39.70 21.22
CA GLU A 497 12.75 -39.89 22.48
C GLU A 497 11.83 -40.52 23.55
N VAL A 498 10.55 -40.14 23.60
CA VAL A 498 9.59 -40.76 24.53
C VAL A 498 9.35 -42.23 24.15
N ILE A 499 9.29 -42.59 22.86
CA ILE A 499 9.20 -43.98 22.41
C ILE A 499 10.46 -44.77 22.80
N GLU A 500 11.66 -44.21 22.62
CA GLU A 500 12.91 -44.84 23.09
C GLU A 500 12.89 -45.06 24.61
N ASN A 501 12.47 -44.05 25.38
CA ASN A 501 12.38 -44.15 26.83
C ASN A 501 11.30 -45.15 27.30
N LEU A 502 10.17 -45.28 26.57
CA LEU A 502 9.22 -46.37 26.79
C LEU A 502 9.82 -47.74 26.47
N TRP A 503 10.56 -47.88 25.36
CA TRP A 503 11.24 -49.14 25.02
C TRP A 503 12.25 -49.59 26.09
N LYS A 504 12.81 -48.69 26.90
CA LYS A 504 13.67 -49.06 28.05
C LYS A 504 12.90 -49.73 29.20
N LEU A 505 11.57 -49.54 29.27
CA LEU A 505 10.71 -50.14 30.31
C LEU A 505 10.25 -51.57 29.98
N PHE A 506 10.19 -51.94 28.69
CA PHE A 506 9.75 -53.28 28.28
C PHE A 506 10.83 -54.35 28.49
N PRO A 507 10.46 -55.58 28.92
CA PRO A 507 11.38 -56.70 29.06
C PRO A 507 12.21 -57.00 27.79
N VAL A 508 13.41 -57.54 28.00
CA VAL A 508 14.30 -57.98 26.91
C VAL A 508 13.65 -59.14 26.16
N GLY A 509 13.15 -58.86 24.94
CA GLY A 509 12.48 -59.84 24.08
C GLY A 509 11.00 -59.52 23.74
N SER A 510 10.38 -58.54 24.40
CA SER A 510 8.99 -58.12 24.11
C SER A 510 8.81 -57.62 22.66
N SER A 511 7.67 -57.93 22.04
CA SER A 511 7.32 -57.49 20.69
C SER A 511 6.89 -56.02 20.59
N ALA A 512 6.71 -55.29 21.70
CA ALA A 512 6.45 -53.84 21.68
C ALA A 512 7.56 -53.00 21.04
N LYS A 513 8.79 -53.56 20.94
CA LYS A 513 9.91 -52.93 20.21
C LYS A 513 9.80 -53.08 18.69
N ARG A 514 8.82 -53.85 18.22
CA ARG A 514 8.53 -54.13 16.80
C ARG A 514 7.17 -53.58 16.38
N ASN A 515 6.18 -53.62 17.27
CA ASN A 515 4.80 -53.20 17.00
C ASN A 515 4.53 -51.77 17.48
N VAL A 516 4.25 -50.86 16.55
CA VAL A 516 3.73 -49.51 16.84
C VAL A 516 2.37 -49.35 16.15
N PHE A 517 1.35 -48.90 16.87
CA PHE A 517 -0.01 -48.71 16.35
C PHE A 517 -0.43 -47.24 16.45
N ILE A 518 -0.83 -46.61 15.34
CA ILE A 518 -1.16 -45.19 15.28
C ILE A 518 -2.69 -45.02 15.17
N THR A 519 -3.26 -44.24 16.09
CA THR A 519 -4.71 -43.98 16.21
C THR A 519 -4.98 -42.50 16.55
N GLY A 520 -6.25 -42.11 16.58
CA GLY A 520 -6.68 -40.75 16.92
C GLY A 520 -6.75 -39.81 15.71
N CYS A 521 -7.43 -38.68 15.85
CA CYS A 521 -7.75 -37.77 14.74
C CYS A 521 -7.03 -36.40 14.79
N GLY A 522 -5.98 -36.27 15.59
CA GLY A 522 -5.02 -35.16 15.60
C GLY A 522 -3.94 -35.34 14.53
N PHE A 523 -2.66 -35.29 14.92
CA PHE A 523 -1.53 -35.41 13.99
C PHE A 523 -1.46 -36.76 13.27
N SER A 524 -2.10 -37.81 13.79
CA SER A 524 -2.23 -39.12 13.13
C SER A 524 -2.93 -39.08 11.76
N LYS A 525 -3.65 -37.98 11.44
CA LYS A 525 -4.25 -37.75 10.12
C LYS A 525 -3.37 -36.95 9.14
N VAL A 526 -2.24 -36.42 9.60
CA VAL A 526 -1.32 -35.64 8.78
C VAL A 526 -0.45 -36.61 7.96
N PRO A 527 -0.36 -36.46 6.63
CA PRO A 527 0.44 -37.34 5.78
C PRO A 527 1.91 -37.42 6.20
N GLY A 528 2.52 -38.59 6.06
CA GLY A 528 3.95 -38.82 6.28
C GLY A 528 4.37 -39.19 7.72
N LEU A 529 3.45 -39.17 8.70
CA LEU A 529 3.79 -39.50 10.10
C LEU A 529 4.34 -40.93 10.25
N ASP A 530 3.73 -41.89 9.55
CA ASP A 530 4.09 -43.31 9.59
C ASP A 530 5.50 -43.57 9.06
N SER A 531 5.82 -42.97 7.91
CA SER A 531 7.10 -43.05 7.22
C SER A 531 8.19 -42.27 7.95
N ARG A 532 7.86 -41.10 8.52
CA ARG A 532 8.79 -40.32 9.35
C ARG A 532 9.12 -41.06 10.66
N LEU A 533 8.11 -41.61 11.35
CA LEU A 533 8.37 -42.47 12.51
C LEU A 533 9.18 -43.72 12.14
N TYR A 534 8.95 -44.33 10.97
CA TYR A 534 9.77 -45.45 10.51
C TYR A 534 11.24 -45.05 10.33
N LYS A 535 11.49 -43.90 9.67
CA LYS A 535 12.84 -43.35 9.46
C LYS A 535 13.54 -43.04 10.79
N ASP A 536 12.86 -42.38 11.72
CA ASP A 536 13.46 -41.90 12.97
C ASP A 536 13.64 -43.00 14.02
N LEU A 537 12.74 -44.00 14.07
CA LEU A 537 12.78 -45.09 15.05
C LEU A 537 13.68 -46.26 14.64
N THR A 538 13.89 -46.50 13.34
CA THR A 538 14.72 -47.63 12.86
C THR A 538 16.19 -47.54 13.34
N PRO A 539 16.88 -46.38 13.30
CA PRO A 539 18.25 -46.24 13.81
C PRO A 539 18.41 -46.43 15.32
N ILE A 540 17.32 -46.32 16.09
CA ILE A 540 17.29 -46.47 17.55
C ILE A 540 17.19 -47.95 17.95
N LEU A 541 16.62 -48.79 17.07
CA LEU A 541 16.53 -50.22 17.28
C LEU A 541 17.85 -50.94 16.96
N PRO A 542 18.13 -52.10 17.60
CA PRO A 542 19.24 -52.95 17.19
C PRO A 542 19.11 -53.36 15.72
N VAL A 543 20.24 -53.40 15.02
CA VAL A 543 20.35 -53.80 13.60
C VAL A 543 19.60 -55.13 13.34
N GLU A 544 18.92 -55.21 12.19
CA GLU A 544 18.01 -56.32 11.80
C GLU A 544 16.74 -56.50 12.65
N THR A 545 16.41 -55.60 13.59
CA THR A 545 15.09 -55.63 14.26
C THR A 545 13.98 -55.18 13.29
N PRO A 546 12.95 -56.01 13.01
CA PRO A 546 11.86 -55.61 12.12
C PRO A 546 10.89 -54.67 12.84
N LEU A 547 10.76 -53.44 12.35
CA LEU A 547 9.78 -52.45 12.79
C LEU A 547 8.50 -52.54 11.93
N SER A 548 7.34 -52.54 12.59
CA SER A 548 6.01 -52.62 12.00
C SER A 548 5.14 -51.49 12.57
N ILE A 549 4.99 -50.42 11.80
CA ILE A 549 4.06 -49.32 12.11
C ILE A 549 2.73 -49.61 11.41
N LYS A 550 1.64 -49.67 12.19
CA LYS A 550 0.27 -49.98 11.73
C LYS A 550 -0.66 -48.80 12.02
N LEU A 551 -1.28 -48.22 11.00
CA LEU A 551 -2.33 -47.21 11.17
C LEU A 551 -3.68 -47.87 11.48
N ALA A 552 -4.54 -47.24 12.29
CA ALA A 552 -5.92 -47.66 12.48
C ALA A 552 -6.73 -47.52 11.18
N ARG A 553 -7.74 -48.39 10.96
CA ARG A 553 -8.60 -48.38 9.76
C ARG A 553 -9.45 -47.11 9.65
N ASP A 554 -9.94 -46.60 10.78
CA ASP A 554 -10.67 -45.34 10.87
C ASP A 554 -10.21 -44.54 12.09
N LEU A 555 -9.29 -43.60 11.83
CA LEU A 555 -8.73 -42.67 12.81
C LEU A 555 -9.76 -41.74 13.50
N SER A 556 -10.98 -41.61 12.98
CA SER A 556 -12.09 -40.94 13.70
C SER A 556 -12.82 -41.90 14.62
N ASP A 557 -13.30 -43.01 14.06
CA ASP A 557 -14.39 -43.78 14.67
C ASP A 557 -13.94 -45.07 15.36
N ASP A 558 -12.74 -45.59 15.09
CA ASP A 558 -12.34 -46.93 15.58
C ASP A 558 -12.40 -47.07 17.11
N GLY A 559 -12.18 -45.98 17.85
CA GLY A 559 -12.38 -45.98 19.31
C GLY A 559 -13.84 -46.19 19.74
N TRP A 560 -14.81 -45.67 18.97
CA TRP A 560 -16.23 -45.94 19.17
C TRP A 560 -16.63 -47.33 18.63
N ARG A 561 -16.12 -47.72 17.45
CA ARG A 561 -16.36 -49.05 16.86
C ARG A 561 -15.84 -50.16 17.77
N GLY A 562 -14.70 -49.93 18.42
CA GLY A 562 -14.12 -50.78 19.46
C GLY A 562 -14.95 -50.84 20.73
N ALA A 563 -15.41 -49.71 21.26
CA ALA A 563 -16.33 -49.68 22.41
C ALA A 563 -17.65 -50.43 22.11
N ALA A 564 -18.17 -50.29 20.89
CA ALA A 564 -19.36 -51.00 20.41
C ALA A 564 -19.10 -52.50 20.20
N LYS A 565 -17.95 -52.92 19.66
CA LYS A 565 -17.51 -54.33 19.58
C LYS A 565 -17.40 -54.95 20.97
N TRP A 566 -16.70 -54.26 21.88
CA TRP A 566 -16.47 -54.67 23.26
C TRP A 566 -17.79 -54.84 24.03
N SER A 567 -18.63 -53.81 24.11
CA SER A 567 -19.93 -53.86 24.82
C SER A 567 -20.91 -54.90 24.25
N ARG A 568 -20.91 -55.13 22.92
CA ARG A 568 -21.74 -56.18 22.31
C ARG A 568 -21.31 -57.59 22.71
N ASN A 569 -20.00 -57.86 22.85
CA ASN A 569 -19.50 -59.17 23.26
C ASN A 569 -20.01 -59.58 24.65
N PHE A 570 -20.29 -58.63 25.55
CA PHE A 570 -20.93 -58.94 26.84
C PHE A 570 -22.42 -59.27 26.73
N SER A 571 -23.09 -58.78 25.69
CA SER A 571 -24.54 -58.90 25.50
C SER A 571 -24.97 -60.24 24.87
N SER A 572 -24.02 -61.11 24.52
CA SER A 572 -24.27 -62.30 23.70
C SER A 572 -24.66 -63.57 24.47
N SER A 573 -24.31 -63.71 25.74
CA SER A 573 -24.69 -64.88 26.56
C SER A 573 -25.02 -64.49 28.02
N PRO A 574 -25.67 -65.40 28.80
CA PRO A 574 -25.91 -65.17 30.22
C PRO A 574 -24.62 -65.04 31.04
N GLU A 575 -23.59 -65.79 30.68
CA GLU A 575 -22.28 -65.79 31.33
C GLU A 575 -21.53 -64.48 31.06
N THR A 576 -21.54 -64.02 29.80
CA THR A 576 -20.91 -62.75 29.43
C THR A 576 -21.62 -61.54 30.04
N LYS A 577 -22.92 -61.65 30.34
CA LYS A 577 -23.66 -60.59 31.04
C LYS A 577 -23.18 -60.38 32.48
N SER A 578 -22.89 -61.47 33.22
CA SER A 578 -22.26 -61.38 34.55
C SER A 578 -20.86 -60.74 34.47
N LEU A 579 -20.15 -60.99 33.36
CA LEU A 579 -18.87 -60.32 33.07
C LEU A 579 -19.02 -58.81 32.78
N PHE A 580 -20.18 -58.32 32.32
CA PHE A 580 -20.42 -56.88 32.22
C PHE A 580 -20.60 -56.24 33.60
N GLU A 581 -21.31 -56.93 34.50
CA GLU A 581 -21.54 -56.48 35.87
C GLU A 581 -20.23 -56.45 36.68
N SER A 582 -19.20 -57.23 36.30
CA SER A 582 -17.86 -57.14 36.89
C SER A 582 -17.05 -55.92 36.40
N VAL A 583 -17.23 -55.47 35.16
CA VAL A 583 -16.51 -54.31 34.56
C VAL A 583 -17.29 -52.98 34.54
N SER A 584 -18.48 -52.95 35.15
CA SER A 584 -19.33 -51.75 35.24
C SER A 584 -19.70 -51.39 36.68
N VAL A 585 -19.75 -50.09 36.97
CA VAL A 585 -20.31 -49.50 38.19
C VAL A 585 -21.83 -49.57 38.07
N THR A 586 -22.51 -50.17 39.05
CA THR A 586 -23.99 -50.14 39.15
C THR A 586 -24.44 -49.01 40.07
N ARG A 587 -25.72 -48.62 40.03
CA ARG A 587 -26.25 -47.60 40.98
C ARG A 587 -25.93 -47.93 42.44
N LYS A 588 -26.14 -49.19 42.86
CA LYS A 588 -25.79 -49.66 44.22
C LYS A 588 -24.29 -49.48 44.51
N THR A 589 -23.42 -49.81 43.56
CA THR A 589 -21.96 -49.65 43.71
C THR A 589 -21.57 -48.18 43.85
N TYR A 590 -22.22 -47.28 43.12
CA TYR A 590 -22.03 -45.84 43.25
C TYR A 590 -22.56 -45.29 44.59
N GLU A 591 -23.69 -45.78 45.09
CA GLU A 591 -24.24 -45.44 46.41
C GLU A 591 -23.36 -45.96 47.57
N GLU A 592 -22.64 -47.06 47.37
CA GLU A 592 -21.75 -47.70 48.36
C GLU A 592 -20.32 -47.13 48.38
N PHE A 593 -19.74 -46.83 47.20
CA PHE A 593 -18.34 -46.39 47.06
C PHE A 593 -18.17 -44.92 46.61
N GLY A 594 -19.26 -44.23 46.28
CA GLY A 594 -19.28 -42.80 45.96
C GLY A 594 -18.96 -42.45 44.49
N GLY A 595 -19.10 -41.16 44.18
CA GLY A 595 -19.02 -40.62 42.81
C GLY A 595 -17.66 -40.75 42.11
N GLU A 596 -16.57 -40.93 42.85
CA GLU A 596 -15.22 -41.13 42.30
C GLU A 596 -14.90 -42.60 41.98
N TYR A 597 -15.73 -43.54 42.39
CA TYR A 597 -15.44 -44.96 42.22
C TYR A 597 -15.47 -45.39 40.75
N LEU A 598 -14.48 -46.20 40.38
CA LEU A 598 -14.28 -46.81 39.06
C LEU A 598 -13.97 -48.30 39.26
N LYS A 599 -14.51 -49.15 38.38
CA LYS A 599 -14.08 -50.55 38.30
C LYS A 599 -12.91 -50.69 37.34
N GLU A 600 -11.87 -51.40 37.77
CA GLU A 600 -10.71 -51.69 36.93
C GLU A 600 -11.01 -52.80 35.92
N HIS A 601 -10.63 -52.58 34.67
CA HIS A 601 -10.60 -53.59 33.60
C HIS A 601 -9.57 -53.20 32.52
N LEU A 602 -9.31 -54.10 31.57
CA LEU A 602 -8.32 -53.97 30.49
C LEU A 602 -8.36 -52.65 29.68
N PHE A 603 -9.46 -51.89 29.76
CA PHE A 603 -9.68 -50.66 29.00
C PHE A 603 -9.84 -49.41 29.87
N SER A 604 -9.92 -49.56 31.21
CA SER A 604 -10.13 -48.45 32.14
C SER A 604 -8.80 -47.83 32.60
N ASN A 605 -8.89 -46.70 33.30
CA ASN A 605 -7.80 -46.28 34.19
C ASN A 605 -7.71 -47.21 35.42
N LEU A 606 -6.57 -47.19 36.10
CA LEU A 606 -6.40 -47.72 37.46
C LEU A 606 -7.14 -46.84 38.48
N TYR A 607 -7.71 -47.45 39.52
CA TYR A 607 -8.45 -46.77 40.58
C TYR A 607 -7.56 -46.55 41.82
N HIS A 608 -6.98 -45.36 41.90
CA HIS A 608 -6.25 -44.92 43.11
C HIS A 608 -7.23 -44.40 44.16
N ASN A 609 -7.46 -45.19 45.21
CA ASN A 609 -8.22 -44.79 46.38
C ASN A 609 -7.41 -43.78 47.23
N GLN A 610 -7.94 -42.58 47.47
CA GLN A 610 -7.22 -41.41 48.06
C GLN A 610 -6.84 -41.57 49.56
N LYS A 611 -6.61 -42.77 50.07
CA LYS A 611 -6.43 -43.08 51.51
C LYS A 611 -5.14 -43.82 51.89
N ASN A 612 -4.24 -44.06 50.93
CA ASN A 612 -2.86 -44.53 51.14
C ASN A 612 -1.93 -43.78 50.20
#